data_AF-A0A8J8PIK4-F1
#
_entry.id   AF-A0A8J8PIK4-F1
#
_cell.length_a   1.000
_cell.length_b   1.000
_cell.length_c   1.000
_cell.angle_alpha   90.00
_cell.angle_beta   90.00
_cell.angle_gamma   90.00
#
_symmetry.space_group_name_H-M   'P 1'
#
loop_
_entity.id
_entity.type
_entity.pdbx_description
1 polymer ?
#
loop_
_entity_poly.entity_id
_entity_poly.type
_entity_poly.pdbx_seq_one_letter_code
_entity_poly.pdbx_strand_id
1 'polypeptide(L)'
;PLYVQIINYISNLFHGNLGMDPVYKVPVVNLLSKYIPRTLEITIPATVLSVIIGLVTGAIGASNRGKVLDYFVRGVYLVTWSSPTFLIATVLQLGVAYYLKLLPPYGIVNPALTSPSRITGFPLIDSAIAGDWVYFVSVLRHMILPVTSLAVANFGIVTRLSRSSMLVHMNSDYAKLSL
;
A
#
# COMPACT_ATOMS: atom_id res chain seq x y z
N PRO A 1 23.83 -31.08 7.87
CA PRO A 1 22.46 -31.27 8.41
C PRO A 1 21.64 -29.97 8.35
N LEU A 2 20.33 -30.06 8.03
CA LEU A 2 19.45 -28.89 7.90
C LEU A 2 19.36 -28.05 9.19
N TYR A 3 19.28 -28.69 10.35
CA TYR A 3 19.18 -27.98 11.64
C TYR A 3 20.39 -27.06 11.90
N VAL A 4 21.60 -27.48 11.51
CA VAL A 4 22.83 -26.67 11.64
C VAL A 4 22.76 -25.45 10.74
N GLN A 5 22.24 -25.59 9.51
CA GLN A 5 22.10 -24.46 8.58
C GLN A 5 21.10 -23.43 9.10
N ILE A 6 19.98 -23.87 9.69
CA ILE A 6 18.99 -22.98 10.30
C ILE A 6 19.58 -22.25 11.50
N ILE A 7 20.27 -22.96 12.41
CA ILE A 7 20.91 -22.34 13.59
C ILE A 7 21.95 -21.31 13.15
N ASN A 8 22.79 -21.64 12.16
CA ASN A 8 23.79 -20.71 11.63
C ASN A 8 23.14 -19.51 10.94
N TYR A 9 22.07 -19.71 10.18
CA TYR A 9 21.32 -18.61 9.56
C TYR A 9 20.73 -17.66 10.60
N ILE A 10 20.09 -18.20 11.63
CA ILE A 10 19.50 -17.40 12.72
C ILE A 10 20.62 -16.65 13.47
N SER A 11 21.74 -17.31 13.78
CA SER A 11 22.88 -16.65 14.41
C SER A 11 23.40 -15.50 13.55
N ASN A 12 23.64 -15.73 12.26
CA ASN A 12 24.12 -14.71 11.34
C ASN A 12 23.14 -13.54 11.18
N LEU A 13 21.83 -13.82 11.17
CA LEU A 13 20.77 -12.82 11.12
C LEU A 13 20.86 -11.83 12.29
N PHE A 14 21.07 -12.32 13.52
CA PHE A 14 21.25 -11.45 14.70
C PHE A 14 22.55 -10.63 14.68
N HIS A 15 23.54 -11.04 13.89
CA HIS A 15 24.77 -10.28 13.64
C HIS A 15 24.68 -9.37 12.40
N GLY A 16 23.49 -9.21 11.81
CA GLY A 16 23.26 -8.38 10.63
C GLY A 16 23.76 -9.00 9.31
N ASN A 17 24.20 -10.26 9.33
CA ASN A 17 24.64 -10.99 8.15
C ASN A 17 23.49 -11.83 7.59
N LEU A 18 22.80 -11.28 6.59
CA LEU A 18 21.73 -11.97 5.85
C LEU A 18 22.24 -12.97 4.81
N GLY A 19 23.56 -13.13 4.69
CA GLY A 19 24.20 -13.96 3.69
C GLY A 19 24.21 -13.31 2.30
N MET A 20 24.46 -14.16 1.31
CA MET A 20 24.63 -13.78 -0.10
C MET A 20 23.40 -14.20 -0.89
N ASP A 21 22.96 -13.31 -1.77
CA ASP A 21 21.91 -13.63 -2.72
C ASP A 21 22.37 -14.75 -3.68
N PRO A 22 21.58 -15.83 -3.86
CA PRO A 22 21.98 -16.97 -4.66
C PRO A 22 22.09 -16.66 -6.16
N VAL A 23 21.38 -15.64 -6.65
CA VAL A 23 21.31 -15.25 -8.07
C VAL A 23 22.36 -14.19 -8.38
N TYR A 24 22.32 -13.08 -7.65
CA TYR A 24 23.13 -11.88 -7.89
C TYR A 24 24.51 -11.94 -7.23
N LYS A 25 24.75 -12.91 -6.33
CA LYS A 25 26.03 -13.08 -5.61
C LYS A 25 26.50 -11.80 -4.89
N VAL A 26 25.55 -11.03 -4.34
CA VAL A 26 25.81 -9.85 -3.52
C VAL A 26 25.21 -10.03 -2.12
N PRO A 27 25.69 -9.31 -1.10
CA PRO A 27 25.07 -9.33 0.22
C PRO A 27 23.59 -8.97 0.14
N VAL A 28 22.71 -9.78 0.76
CA VAL A 28 21.26 -9.55 0.74
C VAL A 28 20.90 -8.18 1.34
N VAL A 29 21.66 -7.72 2.34
CA VAL A 29 21.52 -6.38 2.94
C VAL A 29 21.58 -5.27 1.90
N ASN A 30 22.43 -5.39 0.87
CA ASN A 30 22.56 -4.38 -0.19
C ASN A 30 21.33 -4.35 -1.11
N LEU A 31 20.70 -5.49 -1.34
CA LEU A 31 19.45 -5.56 -2.09
C LEU A 31 18.29 -4.98 -1.27
N LEU A 32 18.22 -5.32 0.01
CA LEU A 32 17.19 -4.78 0.91
C LEU A 32 17.29 -3.26 1.02
N SER A 33 18.49 -2.71 1.24
CA SER A 33 18.69 -1.25 1.28
C SER A 33 18.38 -0.57 -0.05
N LYS A 34 18.40 -1.31 -1.16
CA LYS A 34 17.96 -0.81 -2.47
C LYS A 34 16.43 -0.77 -2.61
N TYR A 35 15.73 -1.82 -2.19
CA TYR A 35 14.30 -1.98 -2.48
C TYR A 35 13.37 -1.57 -1.34
N ILE A 36 13.77 -1.71 -0.08
CA ILE A 36 12.94 -1.34 1.09
C ILE A 36 12.45 0.10 1.02
N PRO A 37 13.29 1.12 0.74
CA PRO A 37 12.83 2.50 0.69
C PRO A 37 11.67 2.69 -0.28
N ARG A 38 11.79 2.11 -1.49
CA ARG A 38 10.74 2.21 -2.51
C ARG A 38 9.45 1.49 -2.10
N THR A 39 9.57 0.31 -1.47
CA THR A 39 8.40 -0.42 -0.98
C THR A 39 7.66 0.36 0.11
N LEU A 40 8.39 0.97 1.04
CA LEU A 40 7.80 1.80 2.10
C LEU A 40 7.15 3.06 1.54
N GLU A 41 7.80 3.70 0.58
CA GLU A 41 7.32 4.90 -0.09
C GLU A 41 5.95 4.71 -0.76
N ILE A 42 5.64 3.50 -1.24
CA ILE A 42 4.34 3.17 -1.83
C ILE A 42 3.38 2.59 -0.78
N THR A 43 3.85 1.66 0.06
CA THR A 43 2.99 0.92 1.01
C THR A 43 2.46 1.81 2.12
N ILE A 44 3.25 2.76 2.63
CA ILE A 44 2.81 3.64 3.72
C ILE A 44 1.65 4.54 3.27
N PRO A 45 1.75 5.33 2.17
CA PRO A 45 0.63 6.13 1.69
C PRO A 45 -0.60 5.29 1.33
N ALA A 46 -0.41 4.11 0.73
CA ALA A 46 -1.51 3.21 0.40
C ALA A 46 -2.26 2.73 1.65
N THR A 47 -1.52 2.40 2.71
CA THR A 47 -2.09 1.98 3.99
C THR A 47 -2.85 3.12 4.65
N VAL A 48 -2.27 4.32 4.69
CA VAL A 48 -2.94 5.51 5.24
C VAL A 48 -4.24 5.80 4.48
N LEU A 49 -4.19 5.79 3.14
CA LEU A 49 -5.36 6.03 2.31
C LEU A 49 -6.44 4.95 2.49
N SER A 50 -6.04 3.68 2.53
CA SER A 50 -6.92 2.55 2.83
C SER A 50 -7.63 2.71 4.18
N VAL A 51 -6.89 3.12 5.22
CA VAL A 51 -7.45 3.34 6.55
C VAL A 51 -8.46 4.48 6.54
N ILE A 52 -8.11 5.63 5.95
CA ILE A 52 -9.02 6.79 5.88
C ILE A 52 -10.31 6.42 5.15
N ILE A 53 -10.21 5.86 3.95
CA ILE A 53 -11.39 5.46 3.15
C ILE A 53 -12.18 4.37 3.89
N GLY A 54 -11.49 3.39 4.46
CA GLY A 54 -12.09 2.26 5.16
C GLY A 54 -12.89 2.69 6.40
N LEU A 55 -12.32 3.59 7.21
CA LEU A 55 -12.99 4.12 8.40
C LEU A 55 -14.23 4.96 8.03
N VAL A 56 -14.09 5.86 7.05
CA VAL A 56 -15.20 6.71 6.60
C VAL A 56 -16.33 5.86 6.02
N THR A 57 -16.03 4.94 5.11
CA THR A 57 -17.04 4.05 4.51
C THR A 57 -17.63 3.09 5.54
N GLY A 58 -16.84 2.62 6.51
CA GLY A 58 -17.31 1.77 7.60
C GLY A 58 -18.31 2.48 8.52
N ALA A 59 -18.02 3.74 8.87
CA ALA A 59 -18.90 4.59 9.66
C ALA A 59 -20.22 4.90 8.95
N ILE A 60 -20.12 5.24 7.67
CA ILE A 60 -21.26 5.48 6.80
C ILE A 60 -22.12 4.19 6.68
N GLY A 61 -21.50 3.03 6.46
CA GLY A 61 -22.22 1.75 6.39
C GLY A 61 -22.90 1.35 7.70
N ALA A 62 -22.29 1.66 8.86
CA ALA A 62 -22.86 1.36 10.17
C ALA A 62 -24.03 2.30 10.52
N SER A 63 -23.87 3.61 10.31
CA SER A 63 -24.91 4.61 10.59
C SER A 63 -26.14 4.47 9.67
N ASN A 64 -25.94 3.98 8.45
CA ASN A 64 -27.02 3.69 7.51
C ASN A 64 -27.47 2.22 7.52
N ARG A 65 -27.26 1.47 8.61
CA ARG A 65 -27.57 0.03 8.71
C ARG A 65 -28.96 -0.30 8.12
N GLY A 66 -28.99 -1.23 7.18
CA GLY A 66 -30.23 -1.70 6.55
C GLY A 66 -30.84 -0.76 5.51
N LYS A 67 -30.21 0.40 5.23
CA LYS A 67 -30.60 1.30 4.13
C LYS A 67 -29.80 0.97 2.87
N VAL A 68 -30.25 1.48 1.71
CA VAL A 68 -29.60 1.29 0.40
C VAL A 68 -28.10 1.58 0.44
N LEU A 69 -27.71 2.61 1.19
CA LEU A 69 -26.32 3.03 1.30
C LEU A 69 -25.42 2.01 2.02
N ASP A 70 -25.93 1.32 3.04
CA ASP A 70 -25.23 0.20 3.69
C ASP A 70 -25.04 -0.97 2.72
N TYR A 71 -26.08 -1.33 1.95
CA TYR A 71 -25.97 -2.36 0.92
C TYR A 71 -24.95 -2.01 -0.17
N PHE A 72 -24.91 -0.74 -0.60
CA PHE A 72 -23.92 -0.28 -1.58
C PHE A 72 -22.50 -0.40 -1.03
N VAL A 73 -22.23 0.15 0.17
CA VAL A 73 -20.92 0.03 0.82
C VAL A 73 -20.50 -1.44 0.96
N ARG A 74 -21.44 -2.31 1.35
CA ARG A 74 -21.22 -3.76 1.43
C ARG A 74 -20.85 -4.39 0.10
N GLY A 75 -21.59 -4.05 -0.96
CA GLY A 75 -21.27 -4.53 -2.31
C GLY A 75 -19.85 -4.13 -2.72
N VAL A 76 -19.50 -2.86 -2.57
CA VAL A 76 -18.18 -2.37 -2.97
C VAL A 76 -17.06 -3.04 -2.17
N TYR A 77 -17.12 -3.06 -0.84
CA TYR A 77 -16.03 -3.64 -0.05
C TYR A 77 -15.92 -5.16 -0.25
N LEU A 78 -17.03 -5.87 -0.48
CA LEU A 78 -17.00 -7.32 -0.74
C LEU A 78 -16.36 -7.65 -2.09
N VAL A 79 -16.69 -6.90 -3.14
CA VAL A 79 -16.06 -7.05 -4.46
C VAL A 79 -14.57 -6.81 -4.33
N THR A 80 -14.17 -5.72 -3.68
CA THR A 80 -12.75 -5.38 -3.58
C THR A 80 -11.96 -6.37 -2.72
N TRP A 81 -12.49 -6.83 -1.59
CA TRP A 81 -11.82 -7.83 -0.76
C TRP A 81 -11.71 -9.17 -1.51
N SER A 82 -12.80 -9.66 -2.09
CA SER A 82 -12.82 -10.97 -2.75
C SER A 82 -12.04 -11.01 -4.06
N SER A 83 -11.78 -9.85 -4.67
CA SER A 83 -11.01 -9.74 -5.90
C SER A 83 -9.52 -10.01 -5.65
N PRO A 84 -8.84 -10.75 -6.55
CA PRO A 84 -7.39 -10.83 -6.53
C PRO A 84 -6.76 -9.44 -6.65
N THR A 85 -5.73 -9.16 -5.84
CA THR A 85 -5.03 -7.85 -5.81
C THR A 85 -4.49 -7.46 -7.18
N PHE A 86 -3.93 -8.43 -7.94
CA PHE A 86 -3.42 -8.19 -9.29
C PHE A 86 -4.52 -7.75 -10.27
N LEU A 87 -5.76 -8.20 -10.09
CA LEU A 87 -6.87 -7.86 -10.98
C LEU A 87 -7.26 -6.39 -10.79
N ILE A 88 -7.35 -5.93 -9.55
CA ILE A 88 -7.60 -4.51 -9.23
C ILE A 88 -6.51 -3.63 -9.85
N ALA A 89 -5.23 -4.02 -9.67
CA ALA A 89 -4.10 -3.32 -10.26
C ALA A 89 -4.20 -3.27 -11.79
N THR A 90 -4.52 -4.40 -12.43
CA THR A 90 -4.64 -4.52 -13.88
C THR A 90 -5.80 -3.68 -14.42
N VAL A 91 -6.96 -3.68 -13.76
CA VAL A 91 -8.12 -2.86 -14.16
C VAL A 91 -7.80 -1.38 -14.04
N LEU A 92 -7.15 -0.94 -12.96
CA LEU A 92 -6.72 0.45 -12.81
C LEU A 92 -5.67 0.84 -13.85
N GLN A 93 -4.71 -0.05 -14.12
CA GLN A 93 -3.68 0.17 -15.14
C GLN A 93 -4.30 0.30 -16.54
N LEU A 94 -5.21 -0.60 -16.92
CA LEU A 94 -5.87 -0.53 -18.23
C LEU A 94 -6.81 0.67 -18.31
N GLY A 95 -7.67 0.88 -17.32
CA GLY A 95 -8.64 1.98 -17.32
C GLY A 95 -7.96 3.35 -17.28
N VAL A 96 -7.12 3.58 -16.27
CA VAL A 96 -6.57 4.91 -15.98
C VAL A 96 -5.33 5.24 -16.80
N ALA A 97 -4.42 4.29 -16.97
CA ALA A 97 -3.17 4.54 -17.69
C ALA A 97 -3.28 4.25 -19.19
N TYR A 98 -3.93 3.16 -19.61
CA TYR A 98 -4.00 2.81 -21.03
C TYR A 98 -5.12 3.54 -21.78
N TYR A 99 -6.37 3.42 -21.33
CA TYR A 99 -7.52 4.02 -22.02
C TYR A 99 -7.62 5.53 -21.78
N LEU A 100 -7.57 5.96 -20.51
CA LEU A 100 -7.69 7.37 -20.16
C LEU A 100 -6.39 8.17 -20.33
N LYS A 101 -5.23 7.49 -20.41
CA LYS A 101 -3.89 8.12 -20.56
C LYS A 101 -3.58 9.19 -19.53
N LEU A 102 -4.16 9.09 -18.32
CA LEU A 102 -4.01 10.09 -17.26
C LEU A 102 -2.74 9.89 -16.45
N LEU A 103 -2.32 8.63 -16.26
CA LEU A 103 -1.21 8.25 -15.41
C LEU A 103 -0.24 7.32 -16.15
N PRO A 104 1.03 7.28 -15.75
CA PRO A 104 1.99 6.34 -16.30
C PRO A 104 1.62 4.89 -15.91
N PRO A 105 1.71 3.91 -16.83
CA PRO A 105 1.32 2.53 -16.56
C PRO A 105 2.36 1.72 -15.78
N TYR A 106 3.64 2.09 -15.86
CA TYR A 106 4.75 1.38 -15.20
C TYR A 106 5.92 2.33 -14.94
N GLY A 107 6.91 1.83 -14.18
CA GLY A 107 8.14 2.55 -13.88
C GLY A 107 8.09 3.33 -12.57
N ILE A 108 9.27 3.81 -12.15
CA ILE A 108 9.43 4.61 -10.93
C ILE A 108 9.34 6.11 -11.26
N VAL A 109 9.85 6.48 -12.43
CA VAL A 109 9.99 7.85 -12.91
C VAL A 109 10.05 7.83 -14.43
N ASN A 110 9.82 8.97 -15.08
CA ASN A 110 10.03 9.14 -16.51
C ASN A 110 11.49 8.75 -16.88
N PRO A 111 11.71 7.78 -17.78
CA PRO A 111 13.04 7.31 -18.16
C PRO A 111 13.97 8.38 -18.77
N ALA A 112 13.40 9.49 -19.25
CA ALA A 112 14.18 10.60 -19.81
C ALA A 112 14.87 11.47 -18.73
N LEU A 113 14.51 11.30 -17.45
CA LEU A 113 15.08 12.07 -16.34
C LEU A 113 16.24 11.32 -15.69
N THR A 114 17.31 12.05 -15.38
CA THR A 114 18.44 11.52 -14.62
C THR A 114 18.13 11.49 -13.14
N SER A 115 18.43 10.38 -12.46
CA SER A 115 18.22 10.27 -11.02
C SER A 115 19.11 11.26 -10.26
N PRO A 116 18.56 12.02 -9.29
CA PRO A 116 19.36 12.82 -8.38
C PRO A 116 20.23 11.93 -7.49
N SER A 117 21.20 12.54 -6.80
CA SER A 117 22.10 11.87 -5.87
C SER A 117 21.33 11.11 -4.78
N ARG A 118 21.64 9.83 -4.62
CA ARG A 118 20.99 8.94 -3.66
C ARG A 118 21.56 9.17 -2.26
N ILE A 119 20.82 9.90 -1.42
CA ILE A 119 21.24 10.24 -0.05
C ILE A 119 20.56 9.29 0.95
N THR A 120 19.23 9.27 0.93
CA THR A 120 18.39 8.46 1.83
C THR A 120 17.96 7.14 1.20
N GLY A 121 17.97 7.07 -0.14
CA GLY A 121 17.49 5.92 -0.89
C GLY A 121 16.00 5.97 -1.24
N PHE A 122 15.26 6.96 -0.75
CA PHE A 122 13.87 7.24 -1.09
C PHE A 122 13.81 8.23 -2.27
N PRO A 123 13.35 7.82 -3.47
CA PRO A 123 13.31 8.70 -4.65
C PRO A 123 12.59 10.05 -4.45
N LEU A 124 11.48 10.11 -3.71
CA LEU A 124 10.79 11.37 -3.40
C LEU A 124 11.60 12.25 -2.47
N ILE A 125 12.17 11.69 -1.41
CA ILE A 125 12.92 12.47 -0.42
C ILE A 125 14.22 12.96 -1.03
N ASP A 126 14.93 12.10 -1.77
CA ASP A 126 16.18 12.44 -2.44
C ASP A 126 15.98 13.54 -3.49
N SER A 127 14.87 13.51 -4.24
CA SER A 127 14.55 14.58 -5.21
C SER A 127 14.12 15.89 -4.56
N ALA A 128 13.41 15.84 -3.42
CA ALA A 128 13.07 17.03 -2.66
C ALA A 128 14.33 17.69 -2.05
N ILE A 129 15.27 16.90 -1.53
CA ILE A 129 16.54 17.41 -0.98
C ILE A 129 17.42 17.99 -2.09
N ALA A 130 17.48 17.32 -3.25
CA ALA A 130 18.27 17.80 -4.40
C ALA A 130 17.65 19.03 -5.09
N GLY A 131 16.42 19.42 -4.76
CA GLY A 131 15.71 20.52 -5.41
C GLY A 131 15.23 20.23 -6.83
N ASP A 132 15.25 18.96 -7.27
CA ASP A 132 14.79 18.55 -8.59
C ASP A 132 13.28 18.30 -8.59
N TRP A 133 12.52 19.39 -8.75
CA TRP A 133 11.07 19.34 -8.79
C TRP A 133 10.49 18.57 -9.99
N VAL A 134 11.22 18.50 -11.10
CA VAL A 134 10.77 17.78 -12.29
C VAL A 134 10.80 16.28 -12.02
N TYR A 135 11.89 15.79 -11.41
CA TYR A 135 11.99 14.41 -10.95
C TYR A 135 10.97 14.11 -9.85
N PHE A 136 10.83 14.99 -8.85
CA PHE A 136 9.90 14.82 -7.74
C PHE A 136 8.44 14.63 -8.21
N VAL A 137 7.94 15.52 -9.07
CA VAL A 137 6.57 15.43 -9.62
C VAL A 137 6.40 14.18 -10.48
N SER A 138 7.45 13.80 -11.23
CA SER A 138 7.45 12.58 -12.02
C SER A 138 7.30 11.36 -11.12
N VAL A 139 8.09 11.24 -10.04
CA VAL A 139 7.97 10.15 -9.06
C VAL A 139 6.59 10.12 -8.42
N LEU A 140 6.05 11.26 -8.00
CA LEU A 140 4.70 11.36 -7.45
C LEU A 140 3.65 10.80 -8.42
N ARG A 141 3.69 11.23 -9.70
CA ARG A 141 2.75 10.74 -10.72
C ARG A 141 2.85 9.23 -10.94
N HIS A 142 4.05 8.67 -10.91
CA HIS A 142 4.28 7.22 -11.04
C HIS A 142 3.85 6.43 -9.81
N MET A 143 3.69 7.08 -8.66
CA MET A 143 3.22 6.42 -7.44
C MET A 143 1.70 6.38 -7.31
N ILE A 144 0.96 7.29 -7.95
CA ILE A 144 -0.51 7.39 -7.77
C ILE A 144 -1.20 6.05 -8.08
N LEU A 145 -0.87 5.42 -9.20
CA LEU A 145 -1.52 4.18 -9.64
C LEU A 145 -1.24 2.99 -8.70
N PRO A 146 0.02 2.67 -8.33
CA PRO A 146 0.27 1.59 -7.36
C PRO A 146 -0.26 1.91 -5.95
N VAL A 147 -0.19 3.17 -5.49
CA VAL A 147 -0.73 3.58 -4.19
C VAL A 147 -2.25 3.39 -4.15
N THR A 148 -2.96 3.87 -5.17
CA THR A 148 -4.42 3.73 -5.27
C THR A 148 -4.82 2.27 -5.43
N SER A 149 -4.10 1.48 -6.22
CA SER A 149 -4.37 0.05 -6.34
C SER A 149 -4.24 -0.69 -5.02
N LEU A 150 -3.16 -0.44 -4.27
CA LEU A 150 -2.96 -1.05 -2.96
C LEU A 150 -3.99 -0.55 -1.94
N ALA A 151 -4.33 0.74 -1.98
CA ALA A 151 -5.34 1.31 -1.11
C ALA A 151 -6.71 0.68 -1.37
N VAL A 152 -7.10 0.56 -2.65
CA VAL A 152 -8.34 -0.10 -3.05
C VAL A 152 -8.32 -1.55 -2.58
N ALA A 153 -7.29 -2.32 -2.91
CA ALA A 153 -7.24 -3.73 -2.51
C ALA A 153 -7.35 -3.96 -0.98
N ASN A 154 -6.85 -3.02 -0.16
CA ASN A 154 -6.85 -3.16 1.30
C ASN A 154 -8.01 -2.44 2.01
N PHE A 155 -8.70 -1.46 1.41
CA PHE A 155 -9.72 -0.71 2.17
C PHE A 155 -10.88 -1.62 2.60
N GLY A 156 -11.19 -2.66 1.82
CA GLY A 156 -12.36 -3.50 2.08
C GLY A 156 -12.32 -4.25 3.42
N ILE A 157 -11.13 -4.69 3.85
CA ILE A 157 -10.92 -5.27 5.18
C ILE A 157 -11.14 -4.24 6.28
N VAL A 158 -10.62 -3.03 6.08
CA VAL A 158 -10.77 -1.93 7.04
C VAL A 158 -12.24 -1.53 7.18
N THR A 159 -12.97 -1.36 6.07
CA THR A 159 -14.41 -1.03 6.07
C THR A 159 -15.22 -2.06 6.84
N ARG A 160 -15.00 -3.35 6.58
CA ARG A 160 -15.74 -4.42 7.25
C ARG A 160 -15.48 -4.42 8.75
N LEU A 161 -14.22 -4.31 9.17
CA LEU A 161 -13.83 -4.28 10.58
C LEU A 161 -14.43 -3.04 11.27
N SER A 162 -14.22 -1.86 10.70
CA SER A 162 -14.73 -0.58 11.22
C SER A 162 -16.25 -0.62 11.38
N ARG A 163 -16.97 -1.04 10.33
CA ARG A 163 -18.44 -1.18 10.37
C ARG A 163 -18.88 -2.15 11.46
N SER A 164 -18.22 -3.31 11.56
CA SER A 164 -18.56 -4.32 12.58
C SER A 164 -18.38 -3.76 13.99
N SER A 165 -17.24 -3.11 14.26
CA SER A 165 -16.97 -2.49 15.57
C SER A 165 -17.98 -1.40 15.90
N MET A 166 -18.31 -0.53 14.96
CA MET A 166 -19.32 0.51 15.20
C MET A 166 -20.71 -0.06 15.49
N LEU A 167 -21.13 -1.10 14.77
CA LEU A 167 -22.40 -1.76 15.06
C LEU A 167 -22.43 -2.42 16.44
N VAL A 168 -21.32 -2.99 16.89
CA VAL A 168 -21.23 -3.54 18.25
C VAL A 168 -21.38 -2.41 19.29
N HIS A 169 -20.66 -1.29 19.11
CA HIS A 169 -20.74 -0.16 20.04
C HIS A 169 -22.11 0.54 20.03
N MET A 170 -22.76 0.70 18.87
CA MET A 170 -24.10 1.29 18.79
C MET A 170 -25.17 0.43 19.48
N ASN A 171 -24.99 -0.90 19.55
CA ASN A 171 -25.92 -1.80 20.21
C ASN A 171 -25.61 -2.02 21.70
N SER A 172 -24.54 -1.41 22.21
CA SER A 172 -24.18 -1.47 23.63
C SER A 172 -25.18 -0.70 24.50
N ASP A 173 -25.35 -1.14 25.75
CA ASP A 173 -26.38 -0.62 26.63
C ASP A 173 -26.16 0.86 27.01
N TYR A 174 -24.91 1.31 27.08
CA TYR A 174 -24.57 2.71 27.34
C TYR A 174 -24.94 3.64 26.18
N ALA A 175 -24.86 3.18 24.93
CA ALA A 175 -25.32 3.98 23.79
C ALA A 175 -26.85 4.14 23.78
N LYS A 176 -27.59 3.09 24.17
CA LYS A 176 -29.06 3.11 24.25
C LYS A 176 -29.61 3.96 25.39
N LEU A 177 -28.87 4.08 26.50
CA LEU A 177 -29.25 4.88 27.67
C LEU A 177 -28.97 6.39 27.50
N SER A 178 -28.19 6.78 26.49
CA SER A 178 -27.79 8.18 26.23
C SER A 178 -28.69 8.96 25.26
N LEU A 179 -29.71 8.30 24.69
CA LEU A 179 -30.75 8.86 23.80
C LEU A 179 -32.10 8.81 24.50
#